data_AF-A0A7D5M6H1-F1
#
_entry.id   AF-A0A7D5M6H1-F1
#
_cell.length_a   1.000
_cell.length_b   1.000
_cell.length_c   1.000
_cell.angle_alpha   90.00
_cell.angle_beta   90.00
_cell.angle_gamma   90.00
#
_symmetry.space_group_name_H-M   'P 1'
#
loop_
_entity.id
_entity.type
_entity.pdbx_description
1 polymer ?
#
loop_
_entity_poly.entity_id
_entity_poly.type
_entity_poly.pdbx_seq_one_letter_code
_entity_poly.pdbx_strand_id
1 'polypeptide(L)'
;MNEKKIIIATGVMLSILILPSVSLAFAQYIPSQGQTGLDDLLKLSKERVRMASENPHTGSGTPMFALDGVLGALLLSTGVFGGIATAFFVKGRKGKYAAMGRG
;
A
#
# COMPACT_ATOMS: atom_id res chain seq x y z
N MET A 1 2.80 -0.22 -35.04
CA MET A 1 1.95 0.40 -33.99
C MET A 1 2.73 1.58 -33.40
N ASN A 2 2.18 2.80 -33.40
CA ASN A 2 2.92 3.99 -32.96
C ASN A 2 3.32 3.87 -31.49
N GLU A 3 4.52 4.33 -31.15
CA GLU A 3 5.12 4.28 -29.80
C GLU A 3 4.19 4.79 -28.69
N LYS A 4 3.46 5.88 -28.97
CA LYS A 4 2.45 6.45 -28.05
C LYS A 4 1.31 5.47 -27.74
N LYS A 5 0.90 4.65 -28.70
CA LYS A 5 -0.15 3.63 -28.52
C LYS A 5 0.36 2.45 -27.69
N ILE A 6 1.65 2.13 -27.79
CA ILE A 6 2.29 1.08 -26.97
C ILE A 6 2.33 1.54 -25.52
N ILE A 7 2.78 2.77 -25.24
CA ILE A 7 2.84 3.32 -23.88
C ILE A 7 1.46 3.34 -23.21
N ILE A 8 0.43 3.78 -23.94
CA ILE A 8 -0.95 3.81 -23.43
C ILE A 8 -1.46 2.38 -23.20
N ALA A 9 -1.26 1.47 -24.14
CA ALA A 9 -1.71 0.08 -24.00
C ALA A 9 -1.03 -0.64 -22.82
N THR A 10 0.28 -0.42 -22.62
CA THR A 10 1.03 -0.99 -21.51
C THR A 10 0.57 -0.40 -20.17
N GLY A 11 0.34 0.92 -20.09
CA GLY A 11 -0.17 1.54 -18.87
C GLY A 11 -1.56 1.04 -18.47
N VAL A 12 -2.46 0.87 -19.45
CA VAL A 12 -3.80 0.32 -19.22
C VAL A 12 -3.72 -1.14 -18.77
N MET A 13 -2.92 -1.97 -19.43
CA MET A 13 -2.72 -3.37 -19.03
C MET A 13 -2.14 -3.51 -17.61
N LEU A 14 -1.16 -2.67 -17.26
CA LEU A 14 -0.60 -2.66 -15.91
C LEU A 14 -1.65 -2.28 -14.86
N SER A 15 -2.49 -1.28 -15.16
CA SER A 15 -3.55 -0.85 -14.23
C SER A 15 -4.59 -1.94 -13.98
N ILE A 16 -4.94 -2.72 -15.00
CA ILE A 16 -5.89 -3.85 -14.88
C ILE A 16 -5.27 -4.98 -14.05
N LEU A 17 -3.96 -5.23 -14.18
CA LEU A 17 -3.26 -6.26 -13.41
C LEU A 17 -3.17 -5.94 -11.91
N ILE A 18 -3.23 -4.67 -11.53
CA ILE A 18 -3.16 -4.21 -10.13
C ILE A 18 -4.54 -4.23 -9.45
N LEU A 19 -5.65 -4.22 -10.19
CA LEU A 19 -6.99 -4.26 -9.60
C LEU A 19 -7.28 -5.47 -8.69
N PRO A 20 -6.89 -6.73 -9.03
CA PRO A 20 -7.18 -7.87 -8.16
C PRO A 20 -6.39 -7.90 -6.85
N SER A 21 -5.30 -7.13 -6.70
CA SER A 21 -4.57 -7.05 -5.42
C SER A 21 -5.24 -6.13 -4.38
N VAL A 22 -6.30 -5.41 -4.76
CA VAL A 22 -7.04 -4.48 -3.87
C VAL A 22 -8.32 -5.13 -3.31
N SER A 23 -8.65 -6.36 -3.68
CA SER A 23 -9.92 -6.99 -3.32
C SER A 23 -9.87 -7.83 -2.04
N LEU A 24 -10.54 -7.30 -0.99
CA LEU A 24 -11.28 -8.03 0.05
C LEU A 24 -10.53 -8.72 1.20
N ALA A 25 -9.75 -7.97 1.99
CA ALA A 25 -9.30 -8.44 3.31
C ALA A 25 -10.45 -8.76 4.29
N PHE A 26 -11.65 -8.19 4.08
CA PHE A 26 -12.78 -8.32 4.99
C PHE A 26 -13.67 -9.54 4.74
N ALA A 27 -13.69 -10.12 3.53
CA ALA A 27 -14.63 -11.20 3.19
C ALA A 27 -14.17 -12.59 3.68
N GLN A 28 -12.87 -12.80 3.86
CA GLN A 28 -12.33 -14.08 4.35
C GLN A 28 -12.56 -14.30 5.86
N TYR A 29 -12.99 -13.26 6.59
CA TYR A 29 -13.25 -13.33 8.02
C TYR A 29 -14.70 -13.69 8.38
N ILE A 30 -15.61 -13.72 7.41
CA ILE A 30 -16.98 -14.20 7.62
C ILE A 30 -17.04 -15.65 7.11
N PRO A 31 -17.27 -16.65 7.99
CA PRO A 31 -17.35 -18.03 7.55
C PRO A 31 -18.54 -18.20 6.60
N SER A 32 -18.26 -18.55 5.34
CA SER A 32 -19.30 -18.82 4.33
C SER A 32 -20.00 -20.17 4.52
N GLN A 33 -19.71 -20.89 5.61
CA GLN A 33 -20.20 -22.23 5.88
C GLN A 33 -20.86 -22.29 7.27
N GLY A 34 -22.20 -22.24 7.28
CA GLY A 34 -23.04 -22.88 8.29
C GLY A 34 -23.06 -22.34 9.74
N GLN A 35 -22.20 -21.39 10.11
CA GLN A 35 -22.18 -20.82 11.46
C GLN A 35 -22.95 -19.50 11.51
N THR A 36 -24.27 -19.58 11.60
CA THR A 36 -25.19 -18.42 11.70
C THR A 36 -25.67 -18.15 13.12
N GLY A 37 -25.33 -19.01 14.10
CA GLY A 37 -25.69 -18.85 15.50
C GLY A 37 -24.78 -17.85 16.23
N LEU A 38 -25.38 -17.03 17.11
CA LEU A 38 -24.65 -16.04 17.92
C LEU A 38 -23.57 -16.69 18.80
N ASP A 39 -23.85 -17.88 19.35
CA ASP A 39 -22.92 -18.62 20.21
C ASP A 39 -21.69 -19.13 19.45
N ASP A 40 -21.87 -19.59 18.22
CA ASP A 40 -20.77 -20.02 17.36
C ASP A 40 -19.89 -18.84 16.94
N LEU A 41 -20.50 -17.68 16.62
CA LEU A 41 -19.76 -16.44 16.35
C LEU A 41 -19.01 -15.94 17.59
N LEU A 42 -19.61 -16.06 18.78
CA LEU A 42 -18.98 -15.69 20.04
C LEU A 42 -17.80 -16.62 20.38
N LYS A 43 -17.94 -17.92 20.12
CA LYS A 43 -16.85 -18.88 20.28
C LYS A 43 -15.70 -18.61 19.30
N LEU A 44 -16.03 -18.35 18.03
CA LEU A 44 -15.06 -18.06 16.99
C LEU A 44 -14.31 -16.75 17.25
N SER A 45 -14.99 -15.71 17.71
CA SER A 45 -14.36 -14.43 18.06
C SER A 45 -13.42 -14.54 19.26
N LYS A 46 -13.80 -15.26 20.32
CA LYS A 46 -12.91 -15.56 21.46
C LYS A 46 -11.67 -16.31 21.02
N GLU A 47 -11.83 -17.29 20.14
CA GLU A 47 -10.71 -18.07 19.62
C GLU A 47 -9.75 -17.22 18.79
N ARG A 48 -10.26 -16.30 17.96
CA ARG A 48 -9.45 -15.34 17.21
C ARG A 48 -8.62 -14.44 18.12
N VAL A 49 -9.21 -13.94 19.21
CA VAL A 49 -8.49 -13.10 20.19
C VAL A 49 -7.40 -13.91 20.89
N ARG A 50 -7.69 -15.14 21.30
CA ARG A 50 -6.69 -16.04 21.90
C ARG A 50 -5.53 -16.31 20.94
N MET A 51 -5.83 -16.69 19.70
CA MET A 51 -4.83 -16.96 18.67
C MET A 51 -3.97 -15.73 18.34
N ALA A 52 -4.56 -14.53 18.31
CA ALA A 52 -3.82 -13.29 18.12
C ALA A 52 -2.92 -12.94 19.33
N SER A 53 -3.38 -13.24 20.55
CA SER A 53 -2.60 -13.02 21.78
C SER A 53 -1.45 -14.01 21.91
N GLU A 54 -1.65 -15.26 21.51
CA GLU A 54 -0.63 -16.33 21.56
C GLU A 54 0.37 -16.20 20.41
N ASN A 55 -0.04 -15.60 19.27
CA ASN A 55 0.80 -15.41 18.09
C ASN A 55 0.86 -13.94 17.67
N PRO A 56 1.54 -13.07 18.45
CA PRO A 56 1.63 -11.62 18.17
C PRO A 56 2.30 -11.29 16.83
N HIS A 57 2.97 -12.25 16.20
CA HIS A 57 3.60 -12.13 14.88
C HIS A 57 2.67 -12.52 13.71
N THR A 58 1.50 -13.09 13.98
CA THR A 58 0.58 -13.64 12.98
C THR A 58 -0.47 -12.65 12.47
N GLY A 59 -0.54 -11.43 13.04
CA GLY A 59 -1.34 -10.33 12.52
C GLY A 59 -0.60 -9.58 11.40
N SER A 60 -1.01 -9.74 10.13
CA SER A 60 -0.47 -9.08 8.91
C SER A 60 1.04 -9.24 8.64
N GLY A 61 1.82 -9.79 9.57
CA GLY A 61 3.27 -9.97 9.49
C GLY A 61 4.10 -8.67 9.43
N THR A 62 3.47 -7.50 9.33
CA THR A 62 4.14 -6.20 9.20
C THR A 62 3.98 -5.39 10.48
N PRO A 63 4.90 -5.52 11.46
CA PRO A 63 4.83 -4.76 12.70
C PRO A 63 4.83 -3.25 12.45
N MET A 64 3.75 -2.53 12.80
CA MET A 64 3.64 -1.08 12.55
C MET A 64 4.83 -0.28 13.10
N PHE A 65 5.27 -0.60 14.32
CA PHE A 65 6.30 0.14 15.03
C PHE A 65 7.73 -0.41 14.87
N ALA A 66 7.93 -1.50 14.12
CA ALA A 66 9.27 -2.02 13.91
C ALA A 66 9.95 -1.33 12.72
N LEU A 67 11.29 -1.34 12.76
CA LEU A 67 12.13 -0.78 11.71
C LEU A 67 11.99 -1.54 10.37
N ASP A 68 11.66 -2.83 10.40
CA ASP A 68 11.37 -3.65 9.22
C ASP A 68 9.89 -3.64 8.82
N GLY A 69 9.08 -2.84 9.53
CA GLY A 69 7.65 -2.78 9.31
C GLY A 69 7.19 -1.51 8.62
N VAL A 70 5.95 -1.11 8.87
CA VAL A 70 5.30 -0.02 8.15
C VAL A 70 6.01 1.32 8.38
N LEU A 71 6.48 1.59 9.61
CA LEU A 71 7.26 2.80 9.88
C LEU A 71 8.59 2.83 9.12
N GLY A 72 9.29 1.70 9.01
CA GLY A 72 10.51 1.60 8.21
C GLY A 72 10.25 1.87 6.73
N ALA A 73 9.22 1.23 6.19
CA ALA A 73 8.79 1.43 4.80
C ALA A 73 8.37 2.89 4.54
N LEU A 74 7.70 3.54 5.50
CA LEU A 74 7.30 4.94 5.40
C LEU A 74 8.52 5.86 5.43
N LEU A 75 9.48 5.60 6.32
CA LEU A 75 10.71 6.39 6.42
C LEU A 75 11.54 6.30 5.13
N LEU A 76 11.70 5.09 4.59
CA LEU A 76 12.44 4.88 3.33
C LEU A 76 11.73 5.53 2.14
N SER A 77 10.41 5.36 2.02
CA SER A 77 9.64 5.94 0.91
C SER A 77 9.65 7.47 0.97
N THR A 78 9.38 8.07 2.13
CA THR A 78 9.43 9.53 2.30
C THR A 78 10.83 10.08 2.07
N GLY A 79 11.89 9.37 2.47
CA GLY A 79 13.27 9.73 2.20
C GLY A 79 13.61 9.75 0.70
N VAL A 80 13.24 8.70 -0.04
CA VAL A 80 13.53 8.60 -1.48
C VAL A 80 12.69 9.60 -2.28
N PHE A 81 11.37 9.57 -2.13
CA PHE A 81 10.49 10.45 -2.89
C PHE A 81 10.64 11.92 -2.47
N GLY A 82 10.76 12.18 -1.17
CA GLY A 82 11.02 13.52 -0.64
C GLY A 82 12.40 14.05 -1.04
N GLY A 83 13.43 13.21 -1.07
CA GLY A 83 14.77 13.56 -1.53
C GLY A 83 14.81 13.94 -3.00
N ILE A 84 14.19 13.11 -3.86
CA ILE A 84 14.07 13.39 -5.30
C ILE A 84 13.27 14.68 -5.53
N ALA A 85 12.13 14.83 -4.86
CA ALA A 85 11.30 16.03 -4.96
C ALA A 85 12.08 17.29 -4.54
N THR A 86 12.82 17.23 -3.44
CA THR A 86 13.65 18.34 -2.95
C THR A 86 14.76 18.68 -3.94
N ALA A 87 15.42 17.68 -4.52
CA ALA A 87 16.46 17.88 -5.53
C ALA A 87 15.91 18.59 -6.78
N PHE A 88 14.76 18.15 -7.29
CA PHE A 88 14.08 18.83 -8.40
C PHE A 88 13.59 20.22 -8.03
N PHE A 89 13.09 20.41 -6.81
CA PHE A 89 12.62 21.70 -6.33
C PHE A 89 13.76 22.74 -6.23
N VAL A 90 14.92 22.34 -5.69
CA VAL A 90 16.11 23.20 -5.61
C VAL A 90 16.70 23.47 -6.99
N LYS A 91 16.79 22.45 -7.85
CA LYS A 91 17.29 22.60 -9.23
C LYS A 91 16.37 23.45 -10.09
N GLY A 92 15.05 23.29 -9.93
CA GLY A 92 14.02 24.07 -10.61
C GLY A 92 14.11 25.56 -10.31
N ARG A 93 14.46 25.95 -9.08
CA ARG A 93 14.70 27.35 -8.70
C ARG A 93 15.94 27.99 -9.36
N LYS A 94 16.91 27.20 -9.80
CA LYS A 94 18.16 27.69 -10.42
C LYS A 94 18.23 27.47 -11.93
N GLY A 95 17.21 26.83 -12.54
CA GLY A 95 17.20 26.49 -13.96
C GLY A 95 16.82 27.68 -14.84
N LYS A 96 17.23 27.63 -16.12
CA LYS A 96 16.94 28.65 -17.15
C LYS A 96 15.44 29.03 -17.28
N TYR A 97 14.54 28.13 -16.87
CA TYR A 97 13.10 28.36 -16.86
C TYR A 97 12.56 29.11 -15.64
N ALA A 98 13.35 29.26 -14.56
CA ALA A 98 13.03 30.17 -13.45
C ALA A 98 13.38 31.64 -13.78
N ALA A 99 14.19 31.85 -14.83
CA ALA A 99 14.54 33.17 -15.37
C ALA A 99 13.75 33.52 -16.65
N MET A 100 12.69 32.77 -16.97
CA MET A 100 11.83 33.09 -18.10
C MET A 100 10.96 34.30 -17.73
N GLY A 101 11.42 35.50 -18.11
CA GLY A 101 10.78 36.78 -17.76
C GLY A 101 11.72 37.89 -17.30
N ARG A 102 13.05 37.72 -17.38
CA ARG A 102 14.00 38.83 -17.27
C ARG A 102 14.53 39.17 -18.67
N GLY A 103 13.83 40.07 -19.36
CA GLY A 103 14.29 40.81 -20.56
C GLY A 103 14.89 39.98 -21.68
#